data_AF-A0A3P7N591-F1
#
_entry.id   AF-A0A3P7N591-F1
#
_cell.length_a   1.000
_cell.length_b   1.000
_cell.length_c   1.000
_cell.angle_alpha   90.00
_cell.angle_beta   90.00
_cell.angle_gamma   90.00
#
_symmetry.space_group_name_H-M   'P 1'
#
loop_
_entity.id
_entity.type
_entity.pdbx_description
1 polymer ?
#
loop_
_entity_poly.entity_id
_entity_poly.type
_entity_poly.pdbx_seq_one_letter_code
_entity_poly.pdbx_strand_id
1 'polypeptide(L)' 'MPGCPLIYHTRFRPHLNKFLERISRRFQLHICTFGNRAYAHQLASILDPKRQYFCQRILSRDECFNPVTKSANLK' A
#
# COMPACT_ATOMS: atom_id res chain seq x y z
N MET A 1 -0.82 -11.79 -25.55
CA MET A 1 0.16 -12.88 -25.57
C MET A 1 0.08 -13.63 -24.24
N PRO A 2 -0.45 -14.85 -24.20
CA PRO A 2 -0.43 -15.67 -22.99
C PRO A 2 1.01 -16.15 -22.77
N GLY A 3 1.59 -15.88 -21.59
CA GLY A 3 2.90 -16.42 -21.20
C GLY A 3 4.00 -15.42 -20.85
N CYS A 4 3.77 -14.11 -20.89
CA CYS A 4 4.75 -13.14 -20.39
C CYS A 4 4.52 -12.90 -18.90
N PRO A 5 5.40 -13.35 -17.99
CA PRO A 5 5.28 -12.99 -16.58
C PRO A 5 5.39 -11.47 -16.46
N LEU A 6 4.38 -10.84 -15.86
CA LEU A 6 4.41 -9.42 -15.52
C LEU A 6 5.48 -9.21 -14.44
N ILE A 7 6.63 -8.66 -14.85
CA ILE A 7 7.71 -8.30 -13.91
C ILE A 7 7.41 -6.91 -13.36
N TYR A 8 7.22 -6.84 -12.04
CA TYR A 8 7.05 -5.58 -11.32
C TYR A 8 8.38 -5.12 -10.74
N HIS A 9 8.88 -3.98 -11.20
CA HIS A 9 10.04 -3.32 -10.60
C HIS A 9 9.56 -2.28 -9.59
N THR A 10 10.04 -2.38 -8.34
CA THR A 10 9.67 -1.44 -7.27
C THR A 10 10.90 -0.72 -6.76
N ARG A 11 10.79 0.60 -6.57
CA ARG A 11 11.80 1.43 -5.92
C ARG A 11 11.15 2.20 -4.80
N PHE A 12 11.75 2.13 -3.62
CA PHE A 12 11.34 2.98 -2.51
C PHE A 12 11.88 4.38 -2.69
N ARG A 13 11.09 5.39 -2.28
CA ARG A 13 11.59 6.75 -2.22
C ARG A 13 12.74 6.83 -1.21
N PRO A 14 13.77 7.67 -1.46
CA PRO A 14 14.81 7.93 -0.48
C PRO A 14 14.23 8.32 0.88
N HIS A 15 14.84 7.83 1.95
CA HIS A 15 14.47 8.12 3.34
C HIS A 15 13.08 7.63 3.81
N LEU A 16 12.43 6.72 3.06
CA LEU A 16 11.12 6.17 3.40
C LEU A 16 11.03 5.65 4.84
N ASN A 17 12.03 4.88 5.30
CA ASN A 17 12.01 4.32 6.65
C ASN A 17 12.02 5.42 7.74
N LYS A 18 12.87 6.44 7.60
CA LYS A 18 12.92 7.58 8.54
C LYS A 18 11.62 8.38 8.52
N PHE A 19 11.02 8.52 7.34
CA PHE A 19 9.73 9.19 7.19
C PHE A 19 8.61 8.43 7.93
N LEU A 20 8.49 7.13 7.69
CA LEU A 20 7.48 6.26 8.32
C LEU A 20 7.64 6.23 9.84
N GLU A 21 8.87 6.12 10.34
CA GLU A 21 9.13 6.14 11.78
C GLU A 21 8.70 7.47 12.41
N ARG A 22 8.98 8.60 11.77
CA ARG A 22 8.63 9.93 12.32
C ARG A 22 7.12 10.20 12.27
N ILE A 23 6.47 9.80 11.18
CA ILE A 23 5.06 10.10 10.94
C ILE A 23 4.12 9.13 11.68
N SER A 24 4.53 7.87 11.88
CA SER A 24 3.77 6.88 12.66
C SER A 24 3.59 7.26 14.13
N ARG A 25 4.49 8.08 14.69
CA ARG A 25 4.35 8.65 16.05
C ARG A 25 3.27 9.72 16.15
N ARG A 26 2.81 10.28 15.03
CA ARG A 26 1.86 11.41 14.98
C ARG A 26 0.54 11.06 14.32
N PHE A 27 0.53 10.06 13.43
CA PHE A 27 -0.62 9.70 12.61
C PHE A 27 -0.78 8.19 12.49
N GLN A 28 -2.02 7.73 12.37
CA GLN A 28 -2.33 6.37 11.97
C GLN A 28 -2.18 6.24 10.46
N LEU A 29 -1.30 5.35 10.00
CA LEU A 29 -0.94 5.24 8.59
C LEU A 29 -1.81 4.21 7.87
N HIS A 30 -2.42 4.64 6.77
CA HIS A 30 -3.24 3.82 5.88
C HIS A 30 -2.67 3.86 4.45
N ILE A 31 -2.76 2.74 3.74
CA ILE A 31 -2.44 2.68 2.30
C ILE A 31 -3.75 2.81 1.53
N CYS A 32 -3.82 3.73 0.57
CA CYS A 32 -4.94 3.85 -0.36
C CYS A 32 -4.40 3.91 -1.80
N THR A 33 -4.63 2.84 -2.56
CA THR A 33 -4.03 2.65 -3.88
C THR A 33 -5.04 2.16 -4.91
N PHE A 34 -4.83 2.56 -6.16
CA PHE A 34 -5.53 1.99 -7.30
C PHE A 34 -4.90 0.69 -7.79
N GLY A 35 -3.88 0.15 -7.11
CA GLY A 35 -3.41 -1.22 -7.36
C GLY A 35 -4.47 -2.26 -6.99
N ASN A 36 -4.42 -3.43 -7.61
CA ASN A 36 -5.23 -4.57 -7.17
C ASN A 36 -4.77 -5.04 -5.77
N ARG A 37 -5.61 -5.85 -5.12
CA ARG A 37 -5.37 -6.37 -3.77
C ARG A 37 -4.03 -7.09 -3.66
N ALA A 38 -3.76 -8.03 -4.57
CA ALA A 38 -2.53 -8.84 -4.53
C ALA A 38 -1.27 -7.98 -4.55
N TYR A 39 -1.19 -6.99 -5.44
CA TYR A 39 -0.07 -6.06 -5.54
C TYR A 39 0.06 -5.18 -4.29
N ALA A 40 -1.05 -4.65 -3.78
CA ALA A 40 -1.05 -3.80 -2.59
C ALA A 40 -0.54 -4.54 -1.35
N HIS A 41 -1.01 -5.77 -1.12
CA HIS A 41 -0.55 -6.59 0.00
C HIS A 41 0.90 -7.06 -0.16
N GLN A 42 1.32 -7.41 -1.39
CA GLN A 42 2.71 -7.78 -1.65
C GLN A 42 3.65 -6.60 -1.33
N LEU A 43 3.35 -5.41 -1.84
CA LEU A 43 4.14 -4.20 -1.51
C LEU A 43 4.11 -3.88 -0.02
N ALA A 44 2.97 -3.99 0.65
CA ALA A 44 2.87 -3.74 2.08
C ALA A 44 3.75 -4.72 2.89
N SER A 45 3.86 -5.98 2.46
CA SER A 45 4.73 -6.96 3.12
C SER A 45 6.23 -6.63 2.98
N ILE A 46 6.64 -6.04 1.85
CA ILE A 46 8.02 -5.59 1.61
C ILE A 46 8.28 -4.29 2.38
N LEU A 47 7.30 -3.38 2.40
CA LEU A 47 7.39 -2.08 3.05
C LEU A 47 7.39 -2.16 4.58
N ASP A 48 6.54 -3.03 5.14
CA ASP A 48 6.29 -3.18 6.57
C ASP A 48 6.23 -4.67 6.96
N PRO A 49 7.37 -5.37 6.94
CA PRO A 49 7.43 -6.81 7.23
C PRO A 49 7.00 -7.14 8.66
N LYS A 50 7.14 -6.20 9.59
CA LYS A 50 6.72 -6.36 11.00
C LYS A 50 5.26 -5.96 11.24
N ARG A 51 4.56 -5.46 10.21
CA ARG A 51 3.17 -4.96 10.31
C ARG A 51 3.00 -3.94 11.45
N GLN A 52 3.93 -2.99 11.59
CA GLN A 52 3.89 -1.96 12.62
C GLN A 52 3.20 -0.67 12.17
N TYR A 53 3.27 -0.37 10.88
CA TYR A 53 2.81 0.89 10.31
C TYR A 53 1.41 0.80 9.73
N PHE A 54 1.13 -0.23 8.93
CA PHE A 54 -0.12 -0.31 8.15
C PHE A 54 -1.04 -1.45 8.60
N CYS A 55 -0.50 -2.55 9.16
CA CYS A 55 -1.28 -3.71 9.59
C CYS A 55 -2.27 -4.20 8.50
N GLN A 56 -3.57 -4.10 8.77
CA GLN A 56 -4.67 -4.45 7.86
C GLN A 56 -5.30 -3.22 7.17
N ARG A 57 -4.71 -2.03 7.35
CA ARG A 57 -5.27 -0.74 6.92
C ARG A 57 -4.82 -0.40 5.50
N ILE A 58 -5.19 -1.27 4.57
CA ILE A 58 -4.84 -1.19 3.15
C ILE A 58 -6.16 -1.18 2.38
N LEU A 59 -6.38 -0.13 1.60
CA LEU A 59 -7.49 -0.01 0.66
C LEU A 59 -6.92 -0.11 -0.76
N SER A 60 -7.17 -1.24 -1.38
CA SER A 60 -6.89 -1.50 -2.80
C SER A 60 -8.07 -1.12 -3.69
N ARG A 61 -7.88 -1.11 -5.01
CA ARG A 61 -8.94 -0.83 -5.99
C ARG A 61 -10.16 -1.74 -5.79
N ASP A 62 -9.91 -3.00 -5.42
CA ASP A 62 -10.94 -4.02 -5.24
C ASP A 62 -11.77 -3.78 -3.97
N GLU A 63 -11.28 -2.96 -3.04
CA GLU A 63 -11.94 -2.61 -1.78
C GLU A 63 -12.54 -1.19 -1.80
N CYS A 64 -12.23 -0.40 -2.84
CA CYS A 64 -12.82 0.91 -3.03
C CYS A 64 -14.24 0.79 -3.58
N PHE A 65 -15.17 1.53 -3.00
CA PHE A 65 -16.57 1.62 -3.49
C PHE A 65 -16.66 2.13 -4.93
N ASN A 66 -15.71 2.99 -5.31
CA ASN A 66 -15.58 3.49 -6.66
C ASN A 66 -14.12 3.25 -7.13
N PRO A 67 -13.90 2.47 -8.19
CA PRO A 67 -12.56 2.12 -8.66
C PRO A 67 -11.79 3.30 -9.28
N VAL A 68 -12.46 4.43 -9.57
CA VAL A 68 -11.85 5.63 -10.17
C VAL A 68 -11.71 6.81 -9.20
N THR A 69 -12.29 6.73 -8.00
CA THR A 69 -12.17 7.80 -7.00
C THR A 69 -11.62 7.27 -5.68
N LYS A 70 -10.74 8.06 -5.04
CA LYS A 70 -10.29 7.82 -3.66
C LYS A 70 -11.30 8.41 -2.67
N SER A 71 -12.55 7.96 -2.76
CA SER A 71 -13.60 8.36 -1.84
C SER A 71 -13.45 7.56 -0.55
N ALA A 72 -13.29 8.27 0.57
CA ALA A 72 -12.90 7.70 1.85
C ALA A 72 -13.95 6.73 2.41
N ASN A 73 -13.57 5.46 2.58
CA ASN A 73 -14.19 4.54 3.53
C ASN A 73 -13.14 4.07 4.55
N LEU A 74 -12.31 5.00 5.02
CA LEU A 74 -11.35 4.77 6.10
C LEU A 74 -12.12 4.94 7.42
N LYS A 75 -12.79 3.87 7.88
CA LYS A 75 -13.29 3.78 9.25
C LYS A 75 -12.15 3.46 10.21
#